data_AF-A0A916Y0Z9-F1
#
_entry.id   AF-A0A916Y0Z9-F1
#
_cell.length_a   1.000
_cell.length_b   1.000
_cell.length_c   1.000
_cell.angle_alpha   90.00
_cell.angle_beta   90.00
_cell.angle_gamma   90.00
#
_symmetry.space_group_name_H-M   'P 1'
#
loop_
_entity.id
_entity.type
_entity.pdbx_description
1 polymer ?
#
loop_
_entity_poly.entity_id
_entity_poly.type
_entity_poly.pdbx_seq_one_letter_code
_entity_poly.pdbx_strand_id
1 'polypeptide(L)'
;MRRPPATAEQLDRIRVGVVAGLTTSEIAAQIGFHRHSVARIVRKRFADLPRSPYASKHSIPADVIRKVREGLEAGKLFKEIAFELGETLSRVTDIACRHCPDLRRVRPVTQERLDAIKLAVAQGLTYPQIGERLGLSAGTVQWTVARHIGVLERPKRIVVLNQPRKTAEPSAVAEVRRGIEAGLSYSQIGAGLGTTRNAIAGLVARHLKGVERPPREKKPVAEKAPPKPRVRKPRPTTVRPRIMLARLPSEPTPVVSAAMTFDLIPFAGASGCRWPMWSADDKLDDKRVCGVSCGSQTYCAHHVALAYRTSARRAA
;
A
#
# COMPACT_ATOMS: atom_id res chain seq x y z
N MET A 1 -11.99 27.90 -3.59
CA MET A 1 -13.35 28.20 -4.07
C MET A 1 -14.14 26.91 -4.32
N ARG A 2 -15.40 26.80 -3.85
CA ARG A 2 -16.30 25.71 -4.26
C ARG A 2 -16.77 26.03 -5.67
N ARG A 3 -16.61 25.13 -6.64
CA ARG A 3 -17.30 25.28 -7.91
C ARG A 3 -18.81 25.36 -7.63
N PRO A 4 -19.53 26.28 -8.29
CA PRO A 4 -20.97 26.36 -8.16
C PRO A 4 -21.61 25.01 -8.51
N PRO A 5 -22.76 24.67 -7.93
CA PRO A 5 -23.53 23.50 -8.37
C PRO A 5 -23.83 23.61 -9.87
N ALA A 6 -23.96 22.47 -10.54
CA ALA A 6 -24.35 22.46 -11.95
C ALA A 6 -25.75 23.10 -12.09
N THR A 7 -25.91 23.95 -13.10
CA THR A 7 -27.21 24.58 -13.42
C THR A 7 -28.20 23.53 -13.92
N ALA A 8 -29.49 23.85 -13.92
CA ALA A 8 -30.53 22.95 -14.45
C ALA A 8 -30.25 22.58 -15.92
N GLU A 9 -29.86 23.56 -16.73
CA GLU A 9 -29.46 23.36 -18.13
C GLU A 9 -28.25 22.42 -18.28
N GLN A 10 -27.24 22.58 -17.42
CA GLN A 10 -26.08 21.66 -17.44
C GLN A 10 -26.47 20.24 -17.05
N LEU A 11 -27.39 20.07 -16.11
CA LEU A 11 -27.89 18.75 -15.73
C LEU A 11 -28.68 18.10 -16.87
N ASP A 12 -29.47 18.89 -17.61
CA ASP A 12 -30.21 18.40 -18.77
C ASP A 12 -29.27 17.99 -19.91
N ARG A 13 -28.26 18.82 -20.24
CA ARG A 13 -27.22 18.45 -21.21
C ARG A 13 -26.46 17.19 -20.81
N ILE A 14 -26.17 17.01 -19.51
CA ILE A 14 -25.56 15.76 -19.01
C ILE A 14 -26.51 14.58 -19.23
N ARG A 15 -27.81 14.74 -18.95
CA ARG A 15 -28.82 13.68 -19.13
C ARG A 15 -28.92 13.28 -20.60
N VAL A 16 -29.09 14.25 -21.50
CA VAL A 16 -29.17 14.03 -22.96
C VAL A 16 -27.91 13.32 -23.45
N GLY A 17 -26.72 13.77 -23.03
CA GLY A 17 -25.48 13.13 -23.42
C GLY A 17 -25.35 11.67 -22.93
N VAL A 18 -25.82 11.37 -21.71
CA VAL A 18 -25.83 9.98 -21.20
C VAL A 18 -26.78 9.10 -22.01
N VAL A 19 -27.99 9.58 -22.31
CA VAL A 19 -28.99 8.83 -23.11
C VAL A 19 -28.48 8.61 -24.54
N ALA A 20 -27.80 9.60 -25.11
CA ALA A 20 -27.16 9.50 -26.42
C ALA A 20 -25.89 8.61 -26.41
N GLY A 21 -25.51 8.03 -25.27
CA GLY A 21 -24.37 7.11 -25.17
C GLY A 21 -22.99 7.78 -25.10
N LEU A 22 -22.92 9.12 -25.02
CA LEU A 22 -21.67 9.86 -24.95
C LEU A 22 -20.87 9.51 -23.69
N THR A 23 -19.55 9.54 -23.82
CA THR A 23 -18.63 9.37 -22.70
C THR A 23 -18.67 10.57 -21.77
N THR A 24 -18.31 10.36 -20.50
CA THR A 24 -18.22 11.47 -19.53
C THR A 24 -17.19 12.55 -19.91
N SER A 25 -16.24 12.23 -20.80
CA SER A 25 -15.25 13.18 -21.31
C SER A 25 -15.86 14.08 -22.39
N GLU A 26 -16.63 13.51 -23.32
CA GLU A 26 -17.31 14.27 -24.38
C GLU A 26 -18.38 15.21 -23.78
N ILE A 27 -19.20 14.68 -22.87
CA ILE A 27 -20.19 15.49 -22.13
C ILE A 27 -19.48 16.62 -21.38
N ALA A 28 -18.33 16.33 -20.76
CA ALA A 28 -17.55 17.33 -20.03
C ALA A 28 -16.98 18.42 -20.96
N ALA A 29 -16.53 18.07 -22.16
CA ALA A 29 -16.07 19.02 -23.16
C ALA A 29 -17.21 19.94 -23.62
N GLN A 30 -18.40 19.39 -23.89
CA GLN A 30 -19.57 20.15 -24.35
C GLN A 30 -20.08 21.18 -23.32
N ILE A 31 -19.99 20.87 -22.03
CA ILE A 31 -20.53 21.74 -20.97
C ILE A 31 -19.44 22.55 -20.22
N GLY A 32 -18.17 22.43 -20.62
CA GLY A 32 -17.05 23.10 -19.96
C GLY A 32 -16.75 22.59 -18.54
N PHE A 33 -17.06 21.32 -18.25
CA PHE A 33 -16.81 20.71 -16.95
C PHE A 33 -15.55 19.86 -16.94
N HIS A 34 -15.05 19.59 -15.73
CA HIS A 34 -14.03 18.56 -15.57
C HIS A 34 -14.70 17.17 -15.63
N ARG A 35 -14.13 16.21 -16.39
CA ARG A 35 -14.67 14.84 -16.55
C ARG A 35 -15.12 14.17 -15.24
N HIS A 36 -14.32 14.28 -14.18
CA HIS A 36 -14.64 13.69 -12.87
C HIS A 36 -15.87 14.31 -12.20
N SER A 37 -16.17 15.59 -12.49
CA SER A 37 -17.37 16.25 -12.00
C SER A 37 -18.61 15.69 -12.68
N VAL A 38 -18.58 15.54 -14.01
CA VAL A 38 -19.66 14.91 -14.79
C VAL A 38 -19.87 13.47 -14.34
N ALA A 39 -18.82 12.66 -14.28
CA ALA A 39 -18.90 11.27 -13.84
C ALA A 39 -19.47 11.11 -12.42
N ARG A 40 -19.27 12.09 -11.54
CA ARG A 40 -19.85 12.10 -10.19
C ARG A 40 -21.32 12.51 -10.20
N ILE A 41 -21.72 13.47 -11.05
CA ILE A 41 -23.11 13.89 -11.23
C ILE A 41 -23.92 12.73 -11.79
N VAL A 42 -23.44 12.09 -12.87
CA VAL A 42 -24.09 10.91 -13.49
C VAL A 42 -24.32 9.81 -12.45
N ARG A 43 -23.28 9.42 -11.71
CA ARG A 43 -23.42 8.39 -10.66
C ARG A 43 -24.41 8.73 -9.55
N LYS A 44 -24.62 10.02 -9.25
CA LYS A 44 -25.47 10.45 -8.12
C LYS A 44 -26.90 10.73 -8.54
N ARG A 45 -27.11 11.27 -9.74
CA ARG A 45 -28.39 11.85 -10.20
C ARG A 45 -29.05 11.03 -11.30
N PHE A 46 -28.29 10.20 -12.00
CA PHE A 46 -28.72 9.47 -13.19
C PHE A 46 -28.27 8.00 -13.07
N ALA A 47 -28.48 7.40 -11.90
CA ALA A 47 -28.05 6.03 -11.62
C ALA A 47 -28.93 4.98 -12.33
N ASP A 48 -30.15 5.38 -12.64
CA ASP A 48 -31.24 4.69 -13.32
C ASP A 48 -31.13 4.73 -14.85
N LEU A 49 -30.41 5.71 -15.42
CA LEU A 49 -30.24 5.77 -16.86
C LEU A 49 -29.35 4.63 -17.37
N PRO A 50 -29.66 4.07 -18.56
CA PRO A 50 -28.80 3.11 -19.22
C PRO A 50 -27.44 3.76 -19.39
N ARG A 51 -26.45 3.23 -18.68
CA ARG A 51 -25.08 3.73 -18.79
C ARG A 51 -24.61 3.45 -20.21
N SER A 52 -23.90 4.40 -20.81
CA SER A 52 -23.11 4.15 -22.02
C SER A 52 -22.45 2.77 -21.90
N PRO A 53 -22.51 1.90 -22.92
CA PRO A 53 -21.97 0.54 -22.85
C PRO A 53 -20.50 0.53 -22.40
N TYR A 54 -19.77 1.62 -22.67
CA TYR A 54 -18.39 1.86 -22.25
C TYR A 54 -18.18 2.17 -20.75
N ALA A 55 -19.25 2.53 -20.02
CA ALA A 55 -19.22 2.92 -18.61
C ALA A 55 -19.47 1.76 -17.63
N SER A 56 -19.89 0.59 -18.12
CA SER A 56 -19.77 -0.63 -17.32
C SER A 56 -18.31 -1.06 -17.32
N LYS A 57 -17.72 -1.33 -16.15
CA LYS A 57 -16.37 -1.93 -16.04
C LYS A 57 -16.29 -3.35 -16.62
N HIS A 58 -17.38 -3.88 -17.18
CA HIS A 58 -17.60 -5.30 -17.39
C HIS A 58 -17.90 -5.68 -18.84
N SER A 59 -18.34 -4.76 -19.69
CA SER A 59 -18.49 -5.03 -21.13
C SER A 59 -17.43 -4.25 -21.90
N ILE A 60 -16.38 -4.97 -22.32
CA ILE A 60 -15.39 -4.47 -23.27
C ILE A 60 -15.84 -5.00 -24.64
N PRO A 61 -16.11 -4.13 -25.63
CA PRO A 61 -16.48 -4.57 -26.96
C PRO A 61 -15.45 -5.53 -27.58
N ALA A 62 -15.91 -6.56 -28.29
CA ALA A 62 -15.05 -7.60 -28.85
C ALA A 62 -14.05 -7.05 -29.87
N ASP A 63 -14.42 -5.98 -30.60
CA ASP A 63 -13.54 -5.30 -31.54
C ASP A 63 -12.36 -4.60 -30.84
N VAL A 64 -12.59 -4.00 -29.67
CA VAL A 64 -11.53 -3.38 -28.86
C VAL A 64 -10.57 -4.45 -28.36
N ILE A 65 -11.07 -5.60 -27.89
CA ILE A 65 -10.23 -6.73 -27.47
C ILE A 65 -9.37 -7.22 -28.63
N ARG A 66 -9.98 -7.40 -29.82
CA ARG A 66 -9.28 -7.83 -31.03
C ARG A 66 -8.17 -6.86 -31.43
N LYS A 67 -8.43 -5.55 -31.46
CA LYS A 67 -7.42 -4.54 -31.80
C LYS A 67 -6.29 -4.47 -30.77
N VAL A 68 -6.60 -4.63 -29.48
CA VAL A 68 -5.55 -4.71 -28.43
C VAL A 68 -4.66 -5.94 -28.67
N ARG A 69 -5.26 -7.09 -29.01
CA ARG A 69 -4.53 -8.32 -29.36
C ARG A 69 -3.62 -8.13 -30.58
N GLU A 70 -4.16 -7.62 -31.69
CA GLU A 70 -3.41 -7.34 -32.93
C GLU A 70 -2.23 -6.39 -32.69
N GLY A 71 -2.45 -5.33 -31.89
CA GLY A 71 -1.39 -4.39 -31.53
C GLY A 71 -0.25 -5.04 -30.72
N LEU A 72 -0.59 -5.97 -29.80
CA LEU A 72 0.41 -6.69 -29.01
C LEU A 72 1.19 -7.73 -29.83
N GLU A 73 0.51 -8.42 -30.74
CA GLU A 73 1.12 -9.35 -31.69
C GLU A 73 2.10 -8.60 -32.61
N ALA A 74 1.70 -7.44 -33.13
CA ALA A 74 2.55 -6.52 -33.88
C ALA A 74 3.70 -5.90 -33.06
N GLY A 75 3.72 -6.10 -31.74
CA GLY A 75 4.79 -5.63 -30.86
C GLY A 75 4.73 -4.16 -30.47
N LYS A 76 3.59 -3.52 -30.68
CA LYS A 76 3.35 -2.14 -30.24
C LYS A 76 3.35 -2.04 -28.71
N LEU A 77 3.79 -0.89 -28.20
CA LEU A 77 3.70 -0.57 -26.79
C LEU A 77 2.25 -0.26 -26.39
N PHE A 78 1.87 -0.54 -25.14
CA PHE A 78 0.52 -0.20 -24.65
C PHE A 78 0.14 1.27 -24.85
N LYS A 79 1.11 2.19 -24.86
CA LYS A 79 0.87 3.62 -25.11
C LYS A 79 0.45 3.89 -26.56
N GLU A 80 1.03 3.18 -27.52
CA GLU A 80 0.71 3.30 -28.95
C GLU A 80 -0.68 2.71 -29.21
N ILE A 81 -0.94 1.52 -28.67
CA ILE A 81 -2.26 0.88 -28.74
C ILE A 81 -3.33 1.77 -28.11
N ALA A 82 -3.04 2.38 -26.96
CA ALA A 82 -3.96 3.32 -26.31
C ALA A 82 -4.23 4.56 -27.16
N PHE A 83 -3.21 5.11 -27.82
CA PHE A 83 -3.37 6.25 -28.72
C PHE A 83 -4.23 5.90 -29.95
N GLU A 84 -3.95 4.77 -30.61
CA GLU A 84 -4.69 4.31 -31.79
C GLU A 84 -6.16 4.01 -31.50
N LEU A 85 -6.45 3.48 -30.31
CA LEU A 85 -7.82 3.17 -29.90
C LEU A 85 -8.60 4.36 -29.34
N GLY A 86 -7.95 5.52 -29.14
CA GLY A 86 -8.55 6.62 -28.40
C GLY A 86 -8.88 6.26 -26.94
N GLU A 87 -8.17 5.28 -26.38
CA GLU A 87 -8.42 4.72 -25.06
C GLU A 87 -7.33 5.12 -24.05
N THR A 88 -7.65 5.00 -22.76
CA THR A 88 -6.63 5.29 -21.73
C THR A 88 -5.63 4.14 -21.59
N LEU A 89 -4.36 4.46 -21.33
CA LEU A 89 -3.31 3.46 -21.07
C LEU A 89 -3.73 2.44 -20.00
N SER A 90 -4.37 2.90 -18.92
CA SER A 90 -4.84 2.02 -17.84
C SER A 90 -5.91 1.04 -18.31
N ARG A 91 -6.78 1.44 -19.24
CA ARG A 91 -7.85 0.59 -19.78
C ARG A 91 -7.28 -0.43 -20.75
N VAL A 92 -6.40 -0.02 -21.67
CA VAL A 92 -5.68 -0.96 -22.55
C VAL A 92 -4.87 -1.97 -21.73
N THR A 93 -4.19 -1.52 -20.66
CA THR A 93 -3.46 -2.42 -19.76
C THR A 93 -4.40 -3.43 -19.10
N ASP A 94 -5.56 -3.00 -18.58
CA ASP A 94 -6.55 -3.90 -17.96
C ASP A 94 -7.14 -4.89 -18.97
N ILE A 95 -7.48 -4.45 -20.18
CA ILE A 95 -7.97 -5.29 -21.28
C ILE A 95 -6.93 -6.36 -21.62
N ALA A 96 -5.67 -5.94 -21.84
CA ALA A 96 -4.58 -6.86 -22.13
C ALA A 96 -4.37 -7.87 -20.98
N CYS A 97 -4.44 -7.43 -19.72
CA CYS A 97 -4.29 -8.33 -18.57
C CYS A 97 -5.39 -9.38 -18.47
N ARG A 98 -6.63 -9.04 -18.82
CA ARG A 98 -7.78 -9.95 -18.68
C ARG A 98 -7.98 -10.86 -19.89
N HIS A 99 -7.74 -10.35 -21.09
CA HIS A 99 -8.14 -11.01 -22.34
C HIS A 99 -6.97 -11.42 -23.24
N CYS A 100 -5.76 -10.93 -22.97
CA CYS A 100 -4.55 -11.27 -23.72
C CYS A 100 -3.37 -11.56 -22.76
N PRO A 101 -3.54 -12.41 -21.73
CA PRO A 101 -2.48 -12.67 -20.75
C PRO A 101 -1.24 -13.32 -21.37
N ASP A 102 -1.46 -14.12 -22.43
CA ASP A 102 -0.48 -14.80 -23.28
C ASP A 102 0.41 -13.80 -24.05
N LEU A 103 -0.19 -12.72 -24.55
CA LEU A 103 0.51 -11.73 -25.37
C LEU A 103 1.06 -10.57 -24.56
N ARG A 104 0.94 -10.64 -23.23
CA ARG A 104 1.55 -9.66 -22.35
C ARG A 104 3.06 -9.84 -22.47
N ARG A 105 3.66 -9.11 -23.42
CA ARG A 105 5.11 -8.97 -23.56
C ARG A 105 5.63 -8.29 -22.29
N VAL A 106 5.81 -9.06 -21.22
CA VAL A 106 7.03 -8.93 -20.45
C VAL A 106 8.08 -9.19 -21.51
N ARG A 107 8.73 -8.14 -22.05
CA ARG A 107 9.84 -8.35 -22.98
C ARG A 107 10.69 -9.43 -22.33
N PRO A 108 10.78 -10.64 -22.91
CA PRO A 108 11.48 -11.73 -22.26
C PRO A 108 12.85 -11.17 -21.92
N VAL A 109 13.19 -11.25 -20.63
CA VAL A 109 14.47 -10.70 -20.20
C VAL A 109 15.49 -11.58 -20.89
N THR A 110 16.15 -11.04 -21.93
CA THR A 110 17.16 -11.79 -22.68
C THR A 110 18.26 -12.21 -21.73
N GLN A 111 18.91 -13.33 -22.02
CA GLN A 111 20.01 -13.81 -21.17
C GLN A 111 21.11 -12.75 -21.04
N GLU A 112 21.45 -12.09 -22.15
CA GLU A 112 22.36 -10.94 -22.18
C GLU A 112 21.94 -9.82 -21.21
N ARG A 113 20.64 -9.51 -21.14
CA ARG A 113 20.12 -8.48 -20.22
C ARG A 113 20.20 -8.96 -18.77
N LEU A 114 19.93 -10.23 -18.50
CA LEU A 114 20.10 -10.80 -17.17
C LEU A 114 21.56 -10.71 -16.74
N ASP A 115 22.50 -11.04 -17.63
CA ASP A 115 23.93 -11.02 -17.34
C ASP A 115 24.44 -9.59 -17.15
N ALA A 116 23.98 -8.63 -17.94
CA ALA A 116 24.25 -7.21 -17.74
C ALA A 116 23.74 -6.70 -16.38
N ILE A 117 22.54 -7.11 -15.96
CA ILE A 117 21.99 -6.75 -14.64
C ILE A 117 22.79 -7.43 -13.52
N LYS A 118 23.14 -8.72 -13.65
CA LYS A 118 23.97 -9.44 -12.67
C LYS A 118 25.33 -8.77 -12.49
N LEU A 119 26.00 -8.43 -13.59
CA LEU A 119 27.30 -7.75 -13.56
C LEU A 119 27.19 -6.39 -12.88
N ALA A 120 26.16 -5.60 -13.20
CA ALA A 120 25.94 -4.29 -12.59
C ALA A 120 25.62 -4.37 -11.09
N VAL A 121 24.88 -5.40 -10.66
CA VAL A 121 24.63 -5.69 -9.23
C VAL A 121 25.92 -6.09 -8.52
N ALA A 122 26.75 -6.94 -9.13
CA ALA A 122 28.04 -7.33 -8.58
C ALA A 122 29.01 -6.15 -8.43
N GLN A 123 28.92 -5.16 -9.33
CA GLN A 123 29.64 -3.88 -9.24
C GLN A 123 29.12 -2.94 -8.13
N GLY A 124 28.05 -3.31 -7.41
CA GLY A 124 27.48 -2.51 -6.32
C GLY A 124 26.61 -1.33 -6.79
N LEU A 125 26.20 -1.29 -8.06
CA LEU A 125 25.33 -0.22 -8.57
C LEU A 125 23.92 -0.31 -7.98
N THR A 126 23.32 0.85 -7.71
CA THR A 126 21.93 0.93 -7.25
C THR A 126 20.95 0.68 -8.41
N TYR A 127 19.75 0.15 -8.14
CA TYR A 127 18.78 -0.13 -9.21
C TYR A 127 18.42 1.07 -10.11
N PRO A 128 18.35 2.32 -9.63
CA PRO A 128 18.21 3.48 -10.50
C PRO A 128 19.39 3.65 -11.47
N GLN A 129 20.63 3.52 -10.99
CA GLN A 129 21.84 3.61 -11.82
C GLN A 129 21.90 2.49 -12.86
N ILE A 130 21.54 1.26 -12.47
CA ILE A 130 21.43 0.12 -13.39
C ILE A 130 20.35 0.41 -14.44
N GLY A 131 19.22 0.96 -14.01
CA GLY A 131 18.12 1.34 -14.90
C GLY A 131 18.55 2.37 -15.94
N GLU A 132 19.21 3.44 -15.50
CA GLU A 132 19.77 4.47 -16.39
C GLU A 132 20.79 3.88 -17.38
N ARG A 133 21.73 3.05 -16.91
CA ARG A 133 22.75 2.42 -17.75
C ARG A 133 22.17 1.46 -18.80
N LEU A 134 21.07 0.78 -18.48
CA LEU A 134 20.48 -0.25 -19.35
C LEU A 134 19.21 0.22 -20.08
N GLY A 135 18.81 1.48 -19.93
CA GLY A 135 17.56 2.00 -20.51
C GLY A 135 16.30 1.34 -19.92
N LEU A 136 16.32 0.99 -18.64
CA LEU A 136 15.23 0.33 -17.91
C LEU A 136 14.72 1.19 -16.77
N SER A 137 13.46 1.01 -16.38
CA SER A 137 12.97 1.61 -15.14
C SER A 137 13.59 0.92 -13.92
N ALA A 138 13.84 1.66 -12.84
CA ALA A 138 14.36 1.09 -11.60
C ALA A 138 13.45 -0.05 -11.05
N GLY A 139 12.14 0.07 -11.24
CA GLY A 139 11.18 -0.97 -10.87
C GLY A 139 11.33 -2.24 -11.72
N THR A 140 11.61 -2.10 -13.02
CA THR A 140 11.91 -3.23 -13.91
C THR A 140 13.17 -3.94 -13.46
N VAL A 141 14.25 -3.20 -13.16
CA VAL A 141 15.49 -3.79 -12.64
C VAL A 141 15.24 -4.54 -11.33
N GLN A 142 14.54 -3.91 -10.38
CA GLN A 142 14.20 -4.52 -9.09
C GLN A 142 13.40 -5.82 -9.27
N TRP A 143 12.38 -5.81 -10.14
CA TRP A 143 11.56 -6.98 -10.43
C TRP A 143 12.38 -8.10 -11.08
N THR A 144 13.24 -7.77 -12.05
CA THR A 144 14.11 -8.73 -12.74
C THR A 144 15.09 -9.40 -11.77
N VAL A 145 15.73 -8.61 -10.90
CA VAL A 145 16.63 -9.15 -9.86
C VAL A 145 15.86 -10.11 -8.95
N ALA A 146 14.73 -9.65 -8.38
CA ALA A 146 13.95 -10.44 -7.44
C ALA A 146 13.43 -11.76 -8.03
N ARG A 147 13.04 -11.77 -9.31
CA ARG A 147 12.39 -12.92 -9.94
C ARG A 147 13.36 -13.89 -10.61
N HIS A 148 14.42 -13.39 -11.24
CA HIS A 148 15.28 -14.22 -12.12
C HIS A 148 16.70 -14.42 -11.59
N ILE A 149 17.22 -13.44 -10.84
CA ILE A 149 18.57 -13.52 -10.29
C ILE A 149 18.53 -14.09 -8.86
N GLY A 150 17.33 -14.09 -8.24
CA GLY A 150 17.15 -14.40 -6.85
C GLY A 150 17.64 -13.25 -5.98
N VAL A 151 17.39 -13.35 -4.68
CA VAL A 151 18.09 -12.50 -3.72
C VAL A 151 19.53 -13.00 -3.68
N LEU A 152 20.36 -12.64 -4.67
CA LEU A 152 21.78 -12.44 -4.39
C LEU A 152 21.78 -11.62 -3.13
N GLU A 153 22.39 -12.12 -2.06
CA GLU A 153 22.51 -11.39 -0.80
C GLU A 153 22.77 -9.96 -1.20
N ARG A 154 21.75 -9.10 -1.00
CA ARG A 154 21.92 -7.70 -1.37
C ARG A 154 23.21 -7.35 -0.67
N PRO A 155 24.24 -6.79 -1.35
CA PRO A 155 25.31 -6.13 -0.61
C PRO A 155 24.51 -5.22 0.30
N LYS A 156 24.48 -5.58 1.61
CA LYS A 156 23.50 -5.05 2.57
C LYS A 156 23.53 -3.60 2.25
N ARG A 157 22.38 -3.03 1.84
CA ARG A 157 22.28 -1.63 1.44
C ARG A 157 23.30 -0.96 2.32
N ILE A 158 24.29 -0.27 1.78
CA ILE A 158 25.13 0.57 2.62
C ILE A 158 24.17 1.70 3.11
N VAL A 159 23.10 1.38 3.86
CA VAL A 159 23.02 1.72 5.28
C VAL A 159 24.47 1.70 5.67
N VAL A 160 25.01 2.90 5.80
CA VAL A 160 26.20 3.16 6.54
C VAL A 160 26.00 2.41 7.88
N LEU A 161 26.33 1.11 7.88
CA LEU A 161 26.02 0.13 8.93
C LEU A 161 27.11 0.18 10.00
N ASN A 162 28.04 1.12 9.83
CA ASN A 162 29.05 1.53 10.78
C ASN A 162 29.11 3.05 10.93
N GLN A 163 28.01 3.76 10.70
CA GLN A 163 27.76 4.85 11.65
C GLN A 163 27.06 4.15 12.81
N PRO A 164 27.68 4.05 14.00
CA PRO A 164 26.91 3.70 15.17
C PRO A 164 25.64 4.55 15.11
N ARG A 165 24.47 3.99 15.42
CA ARG A 165 23.33 4.84 15.77
C ARG A 165 23.90 5.72 16.87
N LYS A 166 24.30 6.96 16.54
CA LYS A 166 24.77 7.92 17.53
C LYS A 166 23.57 8.02 18.45
N THR A 167 23.62 7.28 19.56
CA THR A 167 22.96 7.68 20.80
C THR A 167 23.28 9.15 20.85
N ALA A 168 22.24 9.97 20.71
CA ALA A 168 22.41 11.40 20.54
C ALA A 168 23.40 11.81 21.63
N GLU A 169 24.58 12.27 21.22
CA GLU A 169 25.58 12.79 22.14
C GLU A 169 24.83 13.73 23.09
N PRO A 170 25.09 13.70 24.40
CA PRO A 170 24.40 14.57 25.34
C PRO A 170 24.43 16.04 24.88
N SER A 171 25.49 16.44 24.17
CA SER A 171 25.62 17.74 23.51
C SER A 171 24.55 18.01 22.44
N ALA A 172 24.21 17.02 21.60
CA ALA A 172 23.19 17.15 20.56
C ALA A 172 21.78 17.30 21.16
N VAL A 173 21.48 16.63 22.27
CA VAL A 173 20.19 16.84 22.98
C VAL A 173 20.13 18.24 23.60
N ALA A 174 21.24 18.72 24.16
CA ALA A 174 21.33 20.07 24.72
C ALA A 174 21.21 21.16 23.64
N GLU A 175 21.83 20.99 22.48
CA GLU A 175 21.71 21.89 21.33
C GLU A 175 20.29 21.95 20.78
N VAL A 176 19.62 20.80 20.67
CA VAL A 176 18.22 20.74 20.26
C VAL A 176 17.33 21.43 21.28
N ARG A 177 17.58 21.27 22.58
CA ARG A 177 16.85 21.97 23.64
C ARG A 177 17.04 23.48 23.54
N ARG A 178 18.28 23.97 23.43
CA ARG A 178 18.58 25.40 23.26
C ARG A 178 17.92 25.98 22.02
N GLY A 179 17.93 25.24 20.90
CA GLY A 179 17.26 25.67 19.67
C GLY A 179 15.75 25.80 19.83
N ILE A 180 15.11 24.91 20.61
CA ILE A 180 13.67 25.01 20.91
C ILE A 180 13.37 26.18 21.83
N GLU A 181 14.18 26.38 22.88
CA GLU A 181 14.06 27.52 23.81
C GLU A 181 14.27 28.86 23.09
N ALA A 182 15.14 28.90 22.09
CA ALA A 182 15.34 30.04 21.19
C ALA A 182 14.21 30.20 20.14
N GLY A 183 13.16 29.38 20.18
CA GLY A 183 12.02 29.47 19.28
C GLY A 183 12.26 28.95 17.85
N LEU A 184 13.37 28.27 17.59
CA LEU A 184 13.68 27.75 16.25
C LEU A 184 12.78 26.56 15.90
N SER A 185 12.39 26.47 14.64
CA SER A 185 11.67 25.30 14.13
C SER A 185 12.60 24.08 13.99
N TYR A 186 12.04 22.87 14.06
CA TYR A 186 12.82 21.63 13.90
C TYR A 186 13.56 21.53 12.56
N SER A 187 13.09 22.23 11.52
CA SER A 187 13.79 22.28 10.24
C SER A 187 15.03 23.20 10.32
N GLN A 188 14.93 24.33 11.01
CA GLN A 188 16.06 25.26 11.23
C GLN A 188 17.12 24.61 12.14
N ILE A 189 16.69 23.98 13.23
CA ILE A 189 17.57 23.21 14.11
C ILE A 189 18.26 22.09 13.32
N GLY A 190 17.50 21.36 12.50
CA GLY A 190 18.06 20.32 11.64
C GLY A 190 19.10 20.86 10.66
N ALA A 191 18.82 21.99 10.01
CA ALA A 191 19.76 22.63 9.08
C ALA A 191 21.06 23.06 9.77
N GLY A 192 20.97 23.66 10.98
CA GLY A 192 22.15 24.05 11.75
C GLY A 192 23.00 22.87 12.23
N LEU A 193 22.36 21.73 12.51
CA LEU A 193 23.04 20.51 12.98
C LEU A 193 23.39 19.52 11.86
N GLY A 194 23.17 19.87 10.59
CA GLY A 194 23.42 18.96 9.46
C GLY A 194 22.55 17.69 9.47
N THR A 195 21.34 17.76 10.01
CA THR A 195 20.43 16.60 10.15
C THR A 195 19.02 16.90 9.66
N THR A 196 18.20 15.86 9.52
CA THR A 196 16.84 16.01 9.00
C THR A 196 15.86 16.45 10.08
N ARG A 197 14.83 17.20 9.69
CA ARG A 197 13.68 17.56 10.57
C ARG A 197 13.12 16.34 11.31
N ASN A 198 13.02 15.18 10.65
CA ASN A 198 12.46 13.97 11.25
C ASN A 198 13.40 13.35 12.29
N ALA A 199 14.71 13.46 12.10
CA ALA A 199 15.69 13.05 13.09
C ALA A 199 15.55 13.89 14.37
N ILE A 200 15.45 15.22 14.24
CA ILE A 200 15.18 16.13 15.37
C ILE A 200 13.85 15.80 16.05
N ALA A 201 12.77 15.63 15.29
CA ALA A 201 11.46 15.30 15.85
C ALA A 201 11.48 13.98 16.63
N GLY A 202 12.20 12.96 16.13
CA GLY A 202 12.38 11.70 16.83
C GLY A 202 13.25 11.84 18.08
N LEU A 203 14.27 12.69 18.05
CA LEU A 203 15.16 12.95 19.18
C LEU A 203 14.42 13.67 20.32
N VAL A 204 13.62 14.69 19.99
CA VAL A 204 12.74 15.37 20.94
C VAL A 204 11.75 14.39 21.56
N ALA A 205 11.06 13.58 20.73
CA ALA A 205 10.06 12.64 21.22
C ALA A 205 10.64 11.57 22.18
N ARG A 206 11.90 11.16 21.97
CA ARG A 206 12.56 10.16 22.80
C ARG A 206 13.19 10.74 24.07
N HIS A 207 13.83 11.91 23.99
CA HIS A 207 14.72 12.43 25.03
C HIS A 207 14.24 13.72 25.71
N LEU A 208 13.33 14.47 25.09
CA LEU A 208 12.84 15.77 25.57
C LEU A 208 11.32 15.72 25.78
N LYS A 209 10.86 14.74 26.58
CA LYS A 209 9.44 14.64 26.97
C LYS A 209 9.03 15.88 27.76
N GLY A 210 7.89 16.46 27.42
CA GLY A 210 7.36 17.65 28.09
C GLY A 210 7.81 18.99 27.52
N VAL A 211 8.75 19.01 26.56
CA VAL A 211 9.09 20.25 25.85
C VAL A 211 7.98 20.58 24.86
N GLU A 212 7.36 21.76 25.03
CA GLU A 212 6.33 22.24 24.10
C GLU A 212 6.92 22.37 22.70
N ARG A 213 6.13 21.94 21.71
CA ARG A 213 6.55 22.05 20.32
C ARG A 213 6.66 23.53 19.95
N PRO A 214 7.77 23.98 19.35
CA PRO A 214 7.89 25.35 18.92
C PRO A 214 6.70 25.68 18.01
N PRO A 215 6.08 26.86 18.20
CA PRO A 215 4.90 27.24 17.44
C PRO A 215 5.21 27.12 15.96
N ARG A 216 4.44 26.28 15.28
CA ARG A 216 4.59 26.13 13.85
C ARG A 216 4.09 27.43 13.24
N GLU A 217 4.99 28.29 12.80
CA GLU A 217 4.65 29.41 11.95
C GLU A 217 3.75 28.85 10.85
N LYS A 218 2.48 29.23 10.91
CA LYS A 218 1.53 28.88 9.89
C LYS A 218 2.03 29.68 8.70
N LYS A 219 2.83 29.05 7.82
CA LYS A 219 3.11 29.57 6.47
C LYS A 219 1.81 30.22 6.01
N PRO A 220 1.80 31.50 5.58
CA PRO A 220 0.58 32.22 5.24
C PRO A 220 -0.24 31.27 4.39
N VAL A 221 -1.27 30.75 5.03
CA VAL A 221 -2.12 29.76 4.41
C VAL A 221 -2.90 30.63 3.45
N ALA A 222 -2.45 30.69 2.19
CA ALA A 222 -3.21 31.28 1.10
C ALA A 222 -4.67 30.94 1.36
N GLU A 223 -5.45 31.98 1.67
CA GLU A 223 -6.66 31.96 2.47
C GLU A 223 -7.45 30.68 2.19
N LYS A 224 -7.25 29.67 3.05
CA LYS A 224 -7.87 28.37 2.80
C LYS A 224 -9.34 28.60 3.10
N ALA A 225 -10.10 28.68 2.00
CA ALA A 225 -11.54 28.78 1.99
C ALA A 225 -12.15 27.96 3.14
N PRO A 226 -13.14 28.52 3.85
CA PRO A 226 -13.62 28.01 5.12
C PRO A 226 -13.83 26.49 5.08
N PRO A 227 -13.39 25.76 6.12
CA PRO A 227 -13.51 24.31 6.17
C PRO A 227 -14.97 23.97 5.89
N LYS A 228 -15.18 23.28 4.77
CA LYS A 228 -16.51 22.88 4.31
C LYS A 228 -17.20 22.16 5.47
N PRO A 229 -18.42 22.56 5.91
CA PRO A 229 -19.18 21.80 6.89
C PRO A 229 -19.20 20.35 6.45
N ARG A 230 -18.49 19.50 7.20
CA ARG A 230 -18.46 18.07 6.98
C ARG A 230 -19.81 17.58 7.44
N VAL A 231 -20.77 17.48 6.51
CA VAL A 231 -21.93 16.62 6.70
C VAL A 231 -21.35 15.23 6.94
N ARG A 232 -21.36 14.79 8.21
CA ARG A 232 -21.01 13.43 8.59
C ARG A 232 -22.00 12.56 7.83
N LYS A 233 -21.56 11.96 6.72
CA LYS A 233 -22.32 10.85 6.13
C LYS A 233 -22.49 9.83 7.25
N PRO A 234 -23.71 9.30 7.48
CA PRO A 234 -23.87 8.17 8.38
C PRO A 234 -22.87 7.12 7.93
N ARG A 235 -21.88 6.86 8.79
CA ARG A 235 -20.93 5.78 8.56
C ARG A 235 -21.83 4.55 8.52
N PRO A 236 -21.88 3.76 7.43
CA PRO A 236 -22.59 2.51 7.48
C PRO A 236 -22.03 1.77 8.68
N THR A 237 -22.89 1.54 9.67
CA THR A 237 -22.66 0.61 10.75
C THR A 237 -22.56 -0.74 10.07
N THR A 238 -21.39 -1.04 9.50
CA THR A 238 -20.96 -2.42 9.43
C THR A 238 -20.89 -2.84 10.88
N VAL A 239 -22.00 -3.40 11.34
CA VAL A 239 -22.03 -4.32 12.46
C VAL A 239 -20.96 -5.33 12.10
N ARG A 240 -19.75 -5.12 12.61
CA ARG A 240 -18.78 -6.20 12.67
C ARG A 240 -19.58 -7.32 13.33
N PRO A 241 -19.72 -8.50 12.72
CA PRO A 241 -20.34 -9.62 13.40
C PRO A 241 -19.60 -9.71 14.72
N ARG A 242 -20.31 -9.39 15.80
CA ARG A 242 -19.84 -9.61 17.14
C ARG A 242 -19.72 -11.12 17.15
N ILE A 243 -18.50 -11.63 17.02
CA ILE A 243 -18.22 -13.03 17.28
C ILE A 243 -18.76 -13.22 18.69
N MET A 244 -19.95 -13.81 18.79
CA MET A 244 -20.47 -14.30 20.05
C MET A 244 -19.49 -15.42 20.37
N LEU A 245 -18.48 -15.08 21.19
CA LEU A 245 -17.74 -16.07 21.94
C LEU A 245 -18.80 -16.87 22.66
N ALA A 246 -19.08 -18.07 22.14
CA ALA A 246 -19.82 -19.08 22.85
C ALA A 246 -19.24 -19.14 24.26
N ARG A 247 -20.13 -19.06 25.24
CA ARG A 247 -19.84 -19.09 26.67
C ARG A 247 -18.78 -20.16 26.91
N LEU A 248 -17.57 -19.73 27.24
CA LEU A 248 -16.46 -20.64 27.53
C LEU A 248 -16.93 -21.62 28.62
N PRO A 249 -16.75 -22.95 28.45
CA PRO A 249 -16.96 -23.90 29.53
C PRO A 249 -16.11 -23.49 30.72
N SER A 250 -16.73 -23.45 31.89
CA SER A 250 -16.06 -23.24 33.16
C SER A 250 -15.10 -24.40 33.44
N GLU A 251 -13.91 -24.01 33.88
CA GLU A 251 -12.81 -24.81 34.41
C GLU A 251 -11.92 -25.55 33.40
N PRO A 252 -10.62 -25.20 33.34
CA PRO A 252 -9.66 -25.95 32.54
C PRO A 252 -9.40 -27.30 33.20
N THR A 253 -9.76 -28.38 32.52
CA THR A 253 -9.22 -29.70 32.84
C THR A 253 -7.69 -29.67 32.70
N PRO A 254 -6.94 -30.23 33.66
CA PRO A 254 -5.49 -30.32 33.55
C PRO A 254 -5.15 -31.21 32.35
N VAL A 255 -4.60 -30.59 31.30
CA VAL A 255 -4.17 -31.28 30.09
C VAL A 255 -2.83 -31.96 30.40
N VAL A 256 -2.82 -33.29 30.45
CA VAL A 256 -1.60 -34.08 30.44
C VAL A 256 -0.90 -33.83 29.10
N SER A 257 0.29 -33.24 29.17
CA SER A 257 1.06 -32.73 28.03
C SER A 257 1.67 -33.88 27.22
N ALA A 258 1.18 -34.10 26.00
CA ALA A 258 1.92 -34.84 24.99
C ALA A 258 2.73 -33.83 24.15
N ALA A 259 3.87 -33.39 24.68
CA ALA A 259 4.77 -32.50 23.96
C ALA A 259 5.36 -33.21 22.73
N MET A 260 5.13 -32.67 21.53
CA MET A 260 5.73 -33.20 20.30
C MET A 260 7.04 -32.46 19.98
N THR A 261 8.07 -33.23 19.65
CA THR A 261 9.38 -32.76 19.17
C THR A 261 9.26 -32.13 17.79
N PHE A 262 10.14 -31.18 17.51
CA PHE A 262 10.11 -30.34 16.32
C PHE A 262 10.74 -31.07 15.12
N ASP A 263 10.11 -32.14 14.63
CA ASP A 263 10.49 -32.66 13.33
C ASP A 263 9.94 -31.71 12.26
N LEU A 264 10.86 -31.00 11.62
CA LEU A 264 10.59 -30.19 10.45
C LEU A 264 10.07 -31.11 9.34
N ILE A 265 8.74 -31.11 9.11
CA ILE A 265 7.92 -31.50 7.92
C ILE A 265 6.85 -32.59 8.26
N PRO A 266 5.59 -32.57 7.75
CA PRO A 266 4.88 -31.62 6.89
C PRO A 266 3.64 -30.97 7.56
N PHE A 267 3.46 -29.67 7.33
CA PHE A 267 2.36 -28.83 7.82
C PHE A 267 0.96 -29.13 7.22
N ALA A 268 0.81 -30.24 6.50
CA ALA A 268 -0.37 -30.58 5.73
C ALA A 268 -1.10 -31.78 6.36
N GLY A 269 -1.78 -31.56 7.50
CA GLY A 269 -2.72 -32.57 8.00
C GLY A 269 -3.04 -32.55 9.50
N ALA A 270 -2.16 -32.03 10.34
CA ALA A 270 -2.37 -32.08 11.79
C ALA A 270 -3.22 -30.90 12.29
N SER A 271 -4.43 -31.19 12.77
CA SER A 271 -5.38 -30.28 13.44
C SER A 271 -4.94 -29.88 14.86
N GLY A 272 -3.64 -29.85 15.14
CA GLY A 272 -3.06 -29.59 16.47
C GLY A 272 -2.67 -28.13 16.72
N CYS A 273 -2.69 -27.73 17.99
CA CYS A 273 -2.38 -26.39 18.46
C CYS A 273 -0.91 -26.05 18.24
N ARG A 274 -0.66 -24.92 17.57
CA ARG A 274 0.69 -24.49 17.18
C ARG A 274 1.31 -23.48 18.12
N TRP A 275 0.89 -23.47 19.39
CA TRP A 275 1.41 -22.50 20.34
C TRP A 275 2.83 -22.85 20.75
N PRO A 276 3.80 -21.91 20.68
CA PRO A 276 5.16 -22.16 21.10
C PRO A 276 5.23 -22.29 22.63
N MET A 277 5.80 -23.38 23.12
CA MET A 277 6.01 -23.62 24.56
C MET A 277 7.45 -23.33 25.00
N TRP A 278 8.21 -22.57 24.21
CA TRP A 278 9.59 -22.20 24.48
C TRP A 278 9.76 -20.69 24.66
N SER A 279 10.80 -20.31 25.38
CA SER A 279 11.28 -18.95 25.54
C SER A 279 12.35 -18.62 24.49
N ALA A 280 12.69 -17.33 24.35
CA ALA A 280 13.67 -16.89 23.35
C ALA A 280 15.06 -17.52 23.56
N ASP A 281 15.38 -17.86 24.81
CA ASP A 281 16.69 -18.37 25.23
C ASP A 281 16.83 -19.90 25.11
N ASP A 282 15.74 -20.60 24.79
CA ASP A 282 15.77 -22.06 24.66
C ASP A 282 16.47 -22.51 23.37
N LYS A 283 17.25 -23.59 23.48
CA LYS A 283 17.93 -24.22 22.34
C LYS A 283 16.90 -24.73 21.33
N LEU A 284 17.29 -24.72 20.05
CA LEU A 284 16.39 -25.10 18.94
C LEU A 284 15.79 -26.50 19.12
N ASP A 285 16.60 -27.44 19.60
CA ASP A 285 16.22 -28.85 19.80
C ASP A 285 15.25 -29.07 20.96
N ASP A 286 15.09 -28.07 21.84
CA ASP A 286 14.17 -28.09 22.97
C ASP A 286 12.86 -27.35 22.66
N LYS A 287 12.74 -26.78 21.47
CA LYS A 287 11.52 -26.07 21.06
C LYS A 287 10.40 -27.08 20.83
N ARG A 288 9.29 -26.90 21.55
CA ARG A 288 8.09 -27.76 21.49
C ARG A 288 6.85 -26.93 21.25
N VAL A 289 5.94 -27.41 20.41
CA VAL A 289 4.61 -26.81 20.25
C VAL A 289 3.58 -27.60 21.05
N CYS A 290 2.49 -26.93 21.43
CA CYS A 290 1.44 -27.51 22.27
C CYS A 290 0.84 -28.82 21.73
N GLY A 291 0.57 -28.94 20.43
CA GLY A 291 0.09 -30.18 19.80
C GLY A 291 -1.38 -30.55 20.06
N VAL A 292 -2.03 -29.98 21.09
CA VAL A 292 -3.44 -30.27 21.45
C VAL A 292 -4.39 -30.03 20.28
N SER A 293 -5.24 -31.01 19.95
CA SER A 293 -6.22 -30.89 18.87
C SER A 293 -7.09 -29.64 19.01
N CYS A 294 -7.17 -28.82 17.96
CA CYS A 294 -7.86 -27.54 17.93
C CYS A 294 -8.93 -27.42 16.82
N GLY A 295 -9.38 -28.54 16.26
CA GLY A 295 -10.44 -28.56 15.25
C GLY A 295 -10.07 -27.70 14.03
N SER A 296 -10.91 -26.71 13.69
CA SER A 296 -10.66 -25.75 12.60
C SER A 296 -9.86 -24.51 13.02
N GLN A 297 -9.52 -24.37 14.30
CA GLN A 297 -8.75 -23.24 14.82
C GLN A 297 -7.24 -23.51 14.73
N THR A 298 -6.42 -22.45 14.78
CA THR A 298 -4.95 -22.57 14.77
C THR A 298 -4.35 -22.89 16.16
N TYR A 299 -5.11 -22.63 17.22
CA TYR A 299 -4.71 -22.83 18.61
C TYR A 299 -5.83 -23.49 19.41
N CYS A 300 -5.48 -24.27 20.44
CA CYS A 300 -6.45 -24.82 21.39
C CYS A 300 -7.09 -23.70 22.22
N ALA A 301 -8.22 -23.99 22.88
CA ALA A 301 -8.97 -22.99 23.65
C ALA A 301 -8.11 -22.21 24.66
N HIS A 302 -7.19 -22.90 25.34
CA HIS A 302 -6.24 -22.29 26.27
C HIS A 302 -5.36 -21.23 25.60
N HIS A 303 -4.75 -21.58 24.46
CA HIS A 303 -3.83 -20.71 23.76
C HIS A 303 -4.51 -19.60 22.96
N VAL A 304 -5.76 -19.80 22.52
CA VAL A 304 -6.62 -18.70 22.01
C VAL A 304 -6.83 -17.65 23.10
N ALA A 305 -7.13 -18.07 24.34
CA ALA A 305 -7.32 -17.15 25.46
C ALA A 305 -6.04 -16.35 25.81
N LEU A 306 -4.86 -16.93 25.59
CA LEU A 306 -3.58 -16.24 25.74
C LEU A 306 -3.29 -15.27 24.59
N ALA A 307 -3.50 -15.69 23.34
CA ALA A 307 -3.24 -14.88 22.15
C ALA A 307 -4.09 -13.61 22.09
N TYR A 308 -5.36 -13.75 22.44
CA TYR A 308 -6.37 -12.72 22.24
C TYR A 308 -6.77 -12.03 23.54
N ARG A 309 -5.89 -12.00 24.56
CA ARG A 309 -6.11 -11.16 25.74
C ARG A 309 -6.33 -9.71 25.30
N THR A 310 -7.58 -9.26 25.36
CA THR A 310 -7.95 -7.87 25.09
C THR A 310 -7.19 -6.97 26.06
N SER A 311 -6.54 -5.94 25.52
CA SER A 311 -5.63 -5.02 26.22
C SER A 311 -6.23 -4.25 27.40
N ALA A 312 -7.52 -4.47 27.71
CA ALA A 312 -8.24 -3.83 28.81
C ALA A 312 -7.63 -4.13 30.20
N ARG A 313 -6.86 -5.21 30.36
CA ARG A 313 -6.20 -5.57 31.64
C ARG A 313 -4.76 -5.07 31.79
N ARG A 314 -4.20 -4.35 30.81
CA ARG A 314 -2.87 -3.69 30.94
C ARG A 314 -2.94 -2.29 31.56
N ALA A 315 -4.13 -1.84 31.95
CA ALA A 315 -4.40 -0.51 32.50
C ALA A 315 -4.86 -0.53 33.97
N ALA A 316 -4.71 -1.68 34.65
CA ALA A 316 -4.82 -1.83 36.10
C ALA A 316 -3.46 -2.32 36.60
#